data_AF-A0A5B7JHR3-F1
#
_entry.id   AF-A0A5B7JHR3-F1
#
_cell.length_a   1.000
_cell.length_b   1.000
_cell.length_c   1.000
_cell.angle_alpha   90.00
_cell.angle_beta   90.00
_cell.angle_gamma   90.00
#
_symmetry.space_group_name_H-M   'P 1'
#
loop_
_entity.id
_entity.type
_entity.pdbx_description
1 polymer ?
#
loop_
_entity_poly.entity_id
_entity_poly.type
_entity_poly.pdbx_seq_one_letter_code
_entity_poly.pdbx_strand_id
1 'polypeptide(L)' 'MGHQDTFLWLGSDGWTYDTPTELSGVAEGALAIQPLAKSMPGFDEYFTSLAPDTNTRNPWFQEYWQHRDFQEPVRSQRPG' A
#
# COMPACT_ATOMS: atom_id res chain seq x y z
N MET A 1 23.96 -24.42 -6.60
CA MET A 1 24.13 -22.94 -6.60
C MET A 1 23.05 -22.38 -7.51
N GLY A 2 22.15 -21.58 -6.97
CA GLY A 2 20.94 -21.10 -7.67
C GLY A 2 21.27 -20.03 -8.71
N HIS A 3 20.44 -19.94 -9.75
CA HIS A 3 20.59 -19.10 -10.95
C HIS A 3 20.45 -17.58 -10.72
N GLN A 4 20.69 -17.08 -9.51
CA GLN A 4 20.42 -15.68 -9.17
C GLN A 4 21.31 -14.67 -9.94
N ASP A 5 22.45 -15.12 -10.48
CA ASP A 5 23.37 -14.26 -11.24
C ASP A 5 23.20 -14.33 -12.76
N THR A 6 22.14 -14.97 -13.27
CA THR A 6 21.96 -15.17 -14.73
C THR A 6 21.13 -14.06 -15.40
N PHE A 7 20.29 -13.36 -14.64
CA PHE A 7 19.33 -12.39 -15.19
C PHE A 7 19.37 -11.07 -14.44
N LEU A 8 19.37 -9.97 -15.19
CA LEU A 8 19.09 -8.64 -14.67
C LEU A 8 17.64 -8.30 -14.95
N TRP A 9 16.94 -7.89 -13.91
CA TRP A 9 15.55 -7.47 -14.02
C TRP A 9 15.43 -5.97 -14.24
N LEU A 10 14.67 -5.60 -15.28
CA LEU A 10 14.26 -4.22 -15.55
C LEU A 10 12.73 -4.12 -15.49
N GLY A 11 12.21 -3.50 -14.44
CA GLY A 11 10.79 -3.38 -14.15
C GLY A 11 10.15 -2.08 -14.60
N SER A 12 8.89 -2.18 -15.04
CA SER A 12 8.00 -1.04 -15.13
C SER A 12 7.48 -0.62 -13.75
N ASP A 13 6.75 0.48 -13.71
CA ASP A 13 6.12 1.06 -12.52
C ASP A 13 5.14 0.10 -11.83
N GLY A 14 4.47 -0.77 -12.58
CA GLY A 14 3.59 -1.79 -12.00
C GLY A 14 4.30 -2.77 -11.05
N TRP A 15 5.61 -2.96 -11.19
CA TRP A 15 6.37 -3.85 -10.31
C TRP A 15 6.74 -3.17 -8.98
N THR A 16 6.89 -1.85 -8.94
CA THR A 16 7.34 -1.15 -7.71
C THR A 16 6.28 -1.09 -6.62
N TYR A 17 5.02 -1.41 -6.94
CA TYR A 17 3.89 -1.26 -6.01
C TYR A 17 3.81 -2.36 -4.94
N ASP A 18 4.11 -3.61 -5.31
CA ASP A 18 3.89 -4.77 -4.43
C ASP A 18 4.82 -5.92 -4.80
N THR A 19 6.09 -5.80 -4.43
CA THR A 19 7.03 -6.93 -4.53
C THR A 19 6.96 -7.73 -3.23
N PRO A 20 6.54 -9.00 -3.27
CA PRO A 20 6.47 -9.84 -2.08
C PRO A 20 7.83 -9.98 -1.41
N THR A 21 7.85 -9.94 -0.07
CA THR A 21 9.11 -9.93 0.70
C THR A 21 9.91 -11.21 0.48
N GLU A 22 9.24 -12.34 0.24
CA GLU A 22 9.85 -13.63 -0.07
C GLU A 22 10.62 -13.65 -1.41
N LEU A 23 10.35 -12.70 -2.30
CA LEU A 23 11.05 -12.57 -3.59
C LEU A 23 12.21 -11.56 -3.56
N SER A 24 12.47 -10.93 -2.40
CA SER A 24 13.52 -9.92 -2.25
C SER A 24 14.91 -10.38 -2.74
N GLY A 25 15.29 -11.63 -2.45
CA GLY A 25 16.57 -12.19 -2.91
C GLY A 25 16.66 -12.40 -4.43
N VAL A 26 15.53 -12.55 -5.14
CA VAL A 26 15.51 -12.64 -6.62
C VAL A 26 15.49 -11.25 -7.26
N ALA A 27 14.93 -10.26 -6.55
CA ALA A 27 14.86 -8.87 -6.98
C ALA A 27 16.13 -8.07 -6.63
N GLU A 28 17.10 -8.67 -5.95
CA GLU A 28 18.35 -8.00 -5.60
C GLU A 28 19.07 -7.50 -6.88
N GLY A 29 19.40 -6.21 -6.91
CA GLY A 29 20.03 -5.56 -8.07
C GLY A 29 19.07 -5.21 -9.22
N ALA A 30 17.77 -5.50 -9.10
CA ALA A 30 16.78 -5.09 -10.09
C ALA A 30 16.68 -3.56 -10.19
N LEU A 31 16.41 -3.07 -11.41
CA LEU A 31 16.12 -1.67 -11.67
C LEU A 31 14.64 -1.52 -12.04
N ALA A 32 13.98 -0.52 -11.49
CA ALA A 32 12.60 -0.21 -11.84
C ALA A 32 12.40 1.29 -12.05
N ILE A 33 11.47 1.63 -12.94
CA ILE A 33 11.11 3.01 -13.26
C ILE A 33 9.76 3.31 -12.62
N GLN A 34 9.67 4.37 -11.82
CA GLN A 34 8.41 4.83 -11.25
C GLN A 34 8.16 6.31 -11.62
N PRO A 35 6.92 6.69 -11.97
CA PRO A 35 6.55 8.09 -12.06
C PRO A 35 6.84 8.83 -10.74
N LEU A 36 7.24 10.09 -10.85
CA LEU A 36 7.42 10.94 -9.68
C LEU A 36 6.07 11.19 -9.00
N ALA A 37 5.86 10.59 -7.84
CA ALA A 37 4.71 10.86 -6.99
C ALA A 37 5.02 12.04 -6.04
N LYS A 38 4.04 12.93 -5.87
CA LYS A 38 4.09 14.01 -4.89
C LYS A 38 2.85 13.95 -4.01
N SER A 39 3.05 14.07 -2.70
CA SER A 39 1.94 14.23 -1.77
C SER A 39 1.20 15.53 -2.06
N MET A 40 -0.14 15.45 -2.07
CA MET A 40 -0.99 16.62 -2.22
C MET A 40 -1.30 17.19 -0.82
N PRO A 41 -0.89 18.44 -0.52
CA PRO A 41 -1.19 19.04 0.77
C PRO A 41 -2.70 19.05 1.04
N GLY A 42 -3.13 18.69 2.26
CA GLY A 42 -4.54 18.64 2.64
C GLY A 42 -5.24 17.33 2.30
N PHE A 43 -4.67 16.47 1.45
CA PHE A 43 -5.31 15.22 1.06
C PHE A 43 -5.39 14.24 2.22
N ASP A 44 -4.30 14.10 2.98
CA ASP A 44 -4.26 13.18 4.12
C ASP A 44 -5.22 13.63 5.23
N GLU A 45 -5.26 14.93 5.55
CA GLU A 45 -6.21 15.47 6.53
C GLU A 45 -7.66 15.29 6.07
N TYR A 46 -7.95 15.56 4.80
CA TYR A 46 -9.28 15.32 4.23
C TYR A 46 -9.66 13.85 4.31
N PHE A 47 -8.85 12.96 3.75
CA PHE A 47 -9.19 11.54 3.60
C PHE A 47 -9.32 10.83 4.95
N THR A 48 -8.47 11.17 5.93
CA THR A 48 -8.53 10.60 7.28
C THR A 48 -9.67 11.14 8.13
N SER A 49 -10.22 12.31 7.80
CA SER A 49 -11.39 12.90 8.48
C SER A 49 -12.74 12.28 8.09
N LEU A 50 -12.78 11.51 7.00
CA LEU A 50 -14.01 10.89 6.50
C LEU A 50 -14.48 9.75 7.41
N ALA A 51 -15.79 9.64 7.61
CA ALA A 51 -16.41 8.54 8.35
C ALA A 51 -17.49 7.82 7.50
N PRO A 52 -17.70 6.51 7.67
CA PRO A 52 -18.63 5.72 6.85
C PRO A 52 -20.08 6.20 6.88
N ASP A 53 -20.50 6.77 8.01
CA ASP A 53 -21.84 7.30 8.25
C ASP A 53 -22.07 8.67 7.59
N THR A 54 -21.01 9.47 7.46
CA THR A 54 -21.07 10.84 6.93
C THR A 54 -20.70 10.94 5.45
N ASN A 55 -19.87 10.02 4.94
CA ASN A 55 -19.42 10.02 3.55
C ASN A 55 -20.38 9.27 2.61
N THR A 56 -21.57 9.82 2.40
CA THR A 56 -22.61 9.23 1.53
C THR A 56 -22.34 9.42 0.04
N ARG A 57 -21.36 10.25 -0.33
CA ARG A 57 -21.00 10.53 -1.73
C ARG A 57 -20.34 9.33 -2.40
N ASN A 58 -19.52 8.58 -1.68
CA ASN A 58 -18.81 7.43 -2.22
C ASN A 58 -19.55 6.14 -1.83
N PRO A 59 -20.24 5.48 -2.78
CA PRO A 59 -21.04 4.31 -2.48
C PRO A 59 -20.23 3.10 -2.02
N TRP A 60 -18.91 3.08 -2.27
CA TRP A 60 -18.01 1.98 -1.86
C TRP A 60 -17.27 2.25 -0.54
N PHE A 61 -17.48 3.42 0.07
CA PHE A 61 -16.69 3.84 1.22
C PHE A 61 -17.02 3.02 2.48
N GLN A 62 -18.28 2.61 2.61
CA GLN A 62 -18.72 1.79 3.73
C GLN A 62 -18.07 0.41 3.69
N GLU A 63 -18.05 -0.25 2.52
CA GLU A 63 -17.40 -1.55 2.33
C GLU A 63 -15.90 -1.46 2.55
N TYR A 64 -15.25 -0.43 1.98
CA TYR A 64 -13.81 -0.19 2.18
C TYR A 64 -13.45 -0.09 3.67
N TRP A 65 -14.23 0.66 4.45
CA TRP A 65 -13.94 0.90 5.86
C TRP A 65 -14.12 -0.34 6.72
N GLN A 66 -15.14 -1.15 6.43
CA GLN A 66 -15.33 -2.46 7.08
C GLN A 66 -14.12 -3.35 6.84
N HIS A 67 -13.68 -3.50 5.58
CA HIS A 67 -12.50 -4.30 5.26
C HIS A 67 -11.24 -3.81 5.96
N ARG A 68 -11.04 -2.49 6.07
CA ARG A 68 -9.91 -1.91 6.79
C ARG A 68 -9.95 -2.22 8.28
N ASP A 69 -11.10 -2.06 8.95
CA ASP A 69 -11.24 -2.33 10.38
C ASP A 69 -11.10 -3.83 10.70
N PHE A 70 -11.38 -4.73 9.75
CA PHE A 70 -11.15 -6.18 9.91
C PHE A 70 -9.69 -6.61 9.71
N GLN A 71 -8.81 -5.74 9.18
CA GLN A 71 -7.38 -6.03 8.99
C GLN A 71 -6.50 -5.55 10.16
N GLU A 72 -6.97 -4.60 10.97
CA GLU A 72 -6.26 -4.12 12.16
C GLU A 72 -6.84 -4.78 13.43
N PRO A 73 -6.06 -5.57 14.21
CA PRO A 73 -6.56 -6.05 15.49
C PRO A 73 -6.78 -4.84 16.39
N VAL A 74 -8.04 -4.62 16.80
CA VAL A 74 -8.51 -3.55 17.69
C VAL A 74 -7.42 -3.21 18.70
N ARG A 75 -6.79 -2.04 18.54
CA ARG A 75 -5.84 -1.52 19.51
C ARG A 75 -6.64 -1.31 20.79
N SER A 76 -6.56 -2.30 21.67
CA SER A 76 -7.16 -2.29 22.99
C SER A 76 -6.92 -0.92 23.61
N GLN A 77 -8.01 -0.19 23.83
CA GLN A 77 -8.04 0.93 24.74
C GLN A 77 -7.51 0.41 26.07
N ARG A 78 -6.30 0.83 26.46
CA ARG A 78 -5.83 0.69 27.83
C ARG A 78 -6.32 1.93 28.59
N PRO A 79 -7.14 1.81 29.63
CA PRO A 79 -7.30 2.87 30.61
C PRO A 79 -6.07 2.90 31.52
N GLY A 80 -5.51 4.09 31.72
CA GLY A 80 -4.40 4.38 32.63
C GLY A 80 -4.19 5.88 32.70
#